data_AF-A0AAU2CNP9-F1
#
_entry.id   AF-A0AAU2CNP9-F1
#
_cell.length_a   1.000
_cell.length_b   1.000
_cell.length_c   1.000
_cell.angle_alpha   90.00
_cell.angle_beta   90.00
_cell.angle_gamma   90.00
#
_symmetry.space_group_name_H-M   'P 1'
#
loop_
_entity.id
_entity.type
_entity.pdbx_description
1 polymer ?
#
loop_
_entity_poly.entity_id
_entity_poly.type
_entity_poly.pdbx_seq_one_letter_code
_entity_poly.pdbx_strand_id
1 'polypeptide(L)'
;MGNATRAVIISNRRITGLTADVIAELVAEIGPLWHERQQARLVSRQRKRAVGAGAKHQLVFVDRLLATLVHLRHGATHDVLACWFGVDRSTITRAVGKVRPLLAERGCTISPDMRLRSLAEVVDHLGASGKTGIIDGTEIRVRRPAQGRKDRDKFISGKNKQNAVKSMVVTDEDGRVLFCSPTKPGSCADITHARQLGLVKLLADGPAVEILADAGYQGLGAARGAGA
;
A
#
# COMPACT_ATOMS: atom_id res chain seq x y z
N MET A 1 -26.93 -4.27 0.24
CA MET A 1 -26.80 -3.06 -0.59
C MET A 1 -27.87 -3.05 -1.69
N GLY A 2 -28.50 -1.91 -1.97
CA GLY A 2 -29.46 -1.77 -3.08
C GLY A 2 -28.77 -1.67 -4.45
N ASN A 3 -29.48 -2.03 -5.53
CA ASN A 3 -28.94 -1.99 -6.90
C ASN A 3 -28.45 -0.58 -7.32
N ALA A 4 -29.09 0.49 -6.84
CA ALA A 4 -28.70 1.87 -7.14
C ALA A 4 -27.32 2.24 -6.58
N THR A 5 -27.02 1.87 -5.33
CA THR A 5 -25.70 2.12 -4.72
C THR A 5 -24.60 1.34 -5.44
N ARG A 6 -24.91 0.13 -5.92
CA ARG A 6 -23.97 -0.67 -6.72
C ARG A 6 -23.62 0.02 -8.02
N ALA A 7 -24.64 0.52 -8.72
CA ALA A 7 -24.46 1.24 -9.98
C ALA A 7 -23.59 2.48 -9.81
N VAL A 8 -23.75 3.25 -8.72
CA VAL A 8 -22.91 4.42 -8.43
C VAL A 8 -21.44 4.04 -8.20
N ILE A 9 -21.18 2.97 -7.43
CA ILE A 9 -19.81 2.50 -7.17
C ILE A 9 -19.13 2.04 -8.46
N ILE A 10 -19.86 1.34 -9.34
CA ILE A 10 -19.32 0.80 -10.60
C ILE A 10 -19.10 1.92 -11.64
N SER A 11 -20.05 2.85 -11.76
CA SER A 11 -20.00 3.92 -12.78
C SER A 11 -19.02 5.04 -12.45
N ASN A 12 -18.66 5.23 -11.18
CA ASN A 12 -17.78 6.32 -10.77
C ASN A 12 -16.35 5.84 -10.50
N ARG A 13 -15.45 6.08 -11.47
CA ARG A 13 -14.01 5.77 -11.36
C ARG A 13 -13.37 6.40 -10.12
N ARG A 14 -13.91 7.46 -9.51
CA ARG A 14 -13.39 8.08 -8.26
C ARG A 14 -13.69 7.28 -6.99
N ILE A 15 -14.46 6.19 -7.08
CA ILE A 15 -14.75 5.31 -5.94
C ILE A 15 -13.83 4.06 -5.90
N THR A 16 -13.60 3.38 -7.02
CA THR A 16 -12.78 2.15 -7.05
C THR A 16 -11.43 2.31 -7.74
N GLY A 17 -11.30 3.31 -8.62
CA GLY A 17 -10.10 3.60 -9.42
C GLY A 17 -10.17 2.98 -10.81
N LEU A 18 -11.17 2.13 -11.03
CA LEU A 18 -11.33 1.28 -12.19
C LEU A 18 -12.54 1.74 -13.01
N THR A 19 -12.52 1.43 -14.31
CA THR A 19 -13.68 1.59 -15.19
C THR A 19 -14.69 0.47 -14.93
N ALA A 20 -15.93 0.67 -15.37
CA ALA A 20 -16.97 -0.35 -15.25
C ALA A 20 -16.57 -1.67 -15.95
N ASP A 21 -15.91 -1.57 -17.10
CA ASP A 21 -15.46 -2.73 -17.88
C ASP A 21 -14.40 -3.55 -17.12
N VAL A 22 -13.39 -2.89 -16.54
CA VAL A 22 -12.37 -3.56 -15.72
C VAL A 22 -12.99 -4.22 -14.49
N ILE A 23 -14.02 -3.62 -13.89
CA ILE A 23 -14.76 -4.24 -12.79
C ILE A 23 -15.53 -5.47 -13.29
N ALA A 24 -16.15 -5.41 -14.46
CA ALA A 24 -16.85 -6.55 -15.05
C ALA A 24 -15.89 -7.71 -15.36
N GLU A 25 -14.72 -7.43 -15.94
CA GLU A 25 -13.64 -8.40 -16.14
C GLU A 25 -13.20 -9.06 -14.82
N LEU A 26 -12.95 -8.24 -13.79
CA LEU A 26 -12.63 -8.73 -12.44
C LEU A 26 -13.69 -9.66 -11.88
N VAL A 27 -14.97 -9.35 -12.10
CA VAL A 27 -16.08 -10.19 -11.66
C VAL A 27 -16.08 -11.52 -12.42
N ALA A 28 -15.89 -11.48 -13.75
CA ALA A 28 -15.87 -12.66 -14.60
C ALA A 28 -14.70 -13.59 -14.29
N GLU A 29 -13.52 -13.05 -14.00
CA GLU A 29 -12.32 -13.84 -13.72
C GLU A 29 -12.26 -14.35 -12.28
N ILE A 30 -12.52 -13.49 -11.29
CA ILE A 30 -12.33 -13.82 -9.87
C ILE A 30 -13.57 -14.49 -9.28
N GLY A 31 -14.76 -14.20 -9.82
CA GLY A 31 -16.02 -14.77 -9.35
C GLY A 31 -15.99 -16.30 -9.25
N PRO A 32 -15.64 -17.01 -10.33
CA PRO A 32 -15.54 -18.48 -10.32
C PRO A 32 -14.55 -19.00 -9.26
N LEU A 33 -13.34 -18.42 -9.19
CA LEU A 33 -12.31 -18.81 -8.21
C LEU A 33 -12.78 -18.63 -6.77
N TRP A 34 -13.52 -17.55 -6.49
CA TRP A 34 -14.11 -17.32 -5.18
C TRP A 34 -15.17 -18.38 -4.84
N HIS A 35 -16.04 -18.72 -5.81
CA HIS A 35 -17.07 -19.73 -5.64
C HIS A 35 -16.47 -21.12 -5.37
N GLU A 36 -15.44 -21.52 -6.12
CA GLU A 36 -14.71 -22.78 -5.92
C GLU A 36 -14.06 -22.84 -4.53
N ARG A 37 -13.30 -21.81 -4.12
CA ARG A 37 -12.68 -21.76 -2.78
C ARG A 37 -13.69 -21.78 -1.65
N GLN A 38 -14.81 -21.08 -1.84
CA GLN A 38 -15.89 -21.10 -0.87
C GLN A 38 -16.46 -22.52 -0.78
N GLN A 39 -16.77 -23.18 -1.90
CA GLN A 39 -17.28 -24.56 -1.92
C GLN A 39 -16.30 -25.55 -1.30
N ALA A 40 -15.03 -25.54 -1.68
CA ALA A 40 -13.98 -26.38 -1.09
C ALA A 40 -13.92 -26.23 0.43
N ARG A 41 -14.03 -25.00 0.95
CA ARG A 41 -14.09 -24.71 2.39
C ARG A 41 -15.38 -25.19 3.06
N LEU A 42 -16.50 -25.23 2.34
CA LEU A 42 -17.76 -25.79 2.86
C LEU A 42 -17.66 -27.31 3.00
N VAL A 43 -16.92 -27.97 2.11
CA VAL A 43 -16.76 -29.44 2.05
C VAL A 43 -15.66 -29.95 2.99
N SER A 44 -14.55 -29.21 3.16
CA SER A 44 -13.39 -29.66 3.95
C SER A 44 -13.56 -29.66 5.47
N ARG A 45 -14.66 -29.12 6.00
CA ARG A 45 -14.92 -29.09 7.45
C ARG A 45 -15.89 -30.19 7.86
N GLN A 46 -15.51 -31.03 8.84
CA GLN A 46 -16.47 -31.83 9.59
C GLN A 46 -17.50 -30.89 10.25
N ARG A 47 -18.76 -31.02 9.85
CA ARG A 47 -19.83 -30.11 10.25
C ARG A 47 -20.83 -30.79 11.17
N LYS A 48 -21.23 -30.08 12.24
CA LYS A 48 -22.37 -30.44 13.08
C LYS A 48 -23.74 -30.02 12.49
N ARG A 49 -23.77 -29.19 11.43
CA ARG A 49 -25.00 -28.67 10.80
C ARG A 49 -24.89 -28.69 9.27
N ALA A 50 -26.03 -28.87 8.60
CA ALA A 50 -26.13 -28.91 7.14
C ALA A 50 -25.59 -27.64 6.46
N VAL A 51 -25.15 -27.77 5.20
CA VAL A 51 -24.74 -26.64 4.37
C VAL A 51 -25.91 -25.64 4.27
N GLY A 52 -25.68 -24.38 4.65
CA GLY A 52 -26.72 -23.34 4.62
C GLY A 52 -27.42 -23.04 5.95
N ALA A 53 -27.19 -23.84 7.00
CA ALA A 53 -27.79 -23.65 8.33
C ALA A 53 -27.13 -22.54 9.20
N GLY A 54 -26.40 -21.60 8.57
CA GLY A 54 -25.75 -20.46 9.21
C GLY A 54 -26.35 -19.13 8.73
N ALA A 55 -25.95 -18.01 9.33
CA ALA A 55 -26.41 -16.68 8.93
C ALA A 55 -26.27 -16.47 7.41
N LYS A 56 -27.37 -16.02 6.77
CA LYS A 56 -27.43 -15.79 5.32
C LYS A 56 -26.31 -14.84 4.91
N HIS A 57 -25.60 -15.14 3.82
CA HIS A 57 -24.53 -14.28 3.33
C HIS A 57 -25.12 -12.93 2.91
N GLN A 58 -24.93 -11.90 3.74
CA GLN A 58 -25.49 -10.56 3.49
C GLN A 58 -24.90 -9.85 2.27
N LEU A 59 -23.76 -10.31 1.74
CA LEU A 59 -23.12 -9.77 0.54
C LEU A 59 -22.88 -10.87 -0.50
N VAL A 60 -23.36 -10.61 -1.72
CA VAL A 60 -22.98 -11.34 -2.95
C VAL A 60 -21.53 -11.04 -3.31
N PHE A 61 -20.93 -11.83 -4.22
CA PHE A 61 -19.52 -11.69 -4.58
C PHE A 61 -19.17 -10.29 -5.08
N VAL A 62 -20.00 -9.72 -5.98
CA VAL A 62 -19.77 -8.37 -6.53
C VAL A 62 -19.66 -7.33 -5.41
N ASP A 63 -20.55 -7.35 -4.42
CA ASP A 63 -20.50 -6.38 -3.32
C ASP A 63 -19.26 -6.57 -2.43
N ARG A 64 -18.79 -7.82 -2.26
CA ARG A 64 -17.54 -8.11 -1.55
C ARG A 64 -16.33 -7.57 -2.31
N LEU A 65 -16.33 -7.72 -3.63
CA LEU A 65 -15.29 -7.18 -4.50
C LEU A 65 -15.26 -5.66 -4.42
N LEU A 66 -16.40 -5.00 -4.60
CA LEU A 66 -16.50 -3.54 -4.53
C LEU A 66 -16.07 -3.00 -3.17
N ALA A 67 -16.52 -3.58 -2.06
CA ALA A 67 -16.09 -3.18 -0.72
C ALA A 67 -14.57 -3.32 -0.54
N THR A 68 -13.97 -4.36 -1.11
CA THR A 68 -12.52 -4.60 -1.07
C THR A 68 -11.77 -3.58 -1.91
N LEU A 69 -12.23 -3.26 -3.12
CA LEU A 69 -11.60 -2.27 -3.99
C LEU A 69 -11.64 -0.86 -3.38
N VAL A 70 -12.77 -0.47 -2.79
CA VAL A 70 -12.89 0.81 -2.06
C VAL A 70 -11.94 0.84 -0.86
N HIS A 71 -11.88 -0.25 -0.09
CA HIS A 71 -10.94 -0.36 1.04
C HIS A 71 -9.50 -0.17 0.60
N LEU A 72 -9.08 -0.87 -0.46
CA LEU A 72 -7.71 -0.84 -0.97
C LEU A 72 -7.35 0.53 -1.53
N ARG A 73 -8.28 1.20 -2.21
CA ARG A 73 -8.01 2.51 -2.81
C ARG A 73 -7.94 3.64 -1.79
N HIS A 74 -8.91 3.70 -0.88
CA HIS A 74 -9.10 4.86 -0.01
C HIS A 74 -8.61 4.63 1.42
N GLY A 75 -8.16 3.43 1.77
CA GLY A 75 -7.84 3.07 3.15
C GLY A 75 -9.06 3.15 4.08
N ALA A 76 -10.29 3.12 3.52
CA ALA A 76 -11.52 3.27 4.28
C ALA A 76 -11.62 2.20 5.37
N THR A 77 -11.96 2.59 6.61
CA THR A 77 -12.10 1.63 7.70
C THR A 77 -13.25 0.65 7.43
N HIS A 78 -13.15 -0.56 7.96
CA HIS A 78 -14.21 -1.56 7.79
C HIS A 78 -15.55 -1.12 8.40
N ASP A 79 -15.52 -0.22 9.38
CA ASP A 79 -16.71 0.37 10.00
C ASP A 79 -17.44 1.31 9.05
N VAL A 80 -16.71 2.20 8.35
CA VAL A 80 -17.29 3.07 7.32
C VAL A 80 -17.91 2.26 6.18
N LEU A 81 -17.20 1.22 5.72
CA LEU A 81 -17.71 0.32 4.69
C LEU A 81 -18.92 -0.48 5.17
N ALA A 82 -18.97 -0.87 6.44
CA ALA A 82 -20.12 -1.55 7.01
C ALA A 82 -21.38 -0.67 6.98
N CYS A 83 -21.24 0.59 7.39
CA CYS A 83 -22.31 1.59 7.26
C CYS A 83 -22.75 1.75 5.79
N TRP A 84 -21.79 1.87 4.86
CA TRP A 84 -22.12 2.11 3.45
C TRP A 84 -22.82 0.92 2.78
N PHE A 85 -22.39 -0.31 3.09
CA PHE A 85 -22.96 -1.53 2.51
C PHE A 85 -24.18 -2.06 3.28
N GLY A 86 -24.49 -1.50 4.45
CA GLY A 86 -25.62 -1.88 5.30
C GLY A 86 -25.44 -3.26 5.94
N VAL A 87 -24.22 -3.57 6.40
CA VAL A 87 -23.87 -4.87 6.99
C VAL A 87 -22.99 -4.69 8.22
N ASP A 88 -22.79 -5.76 9.00
CA ASP A 88 -21.87 -5.71 10.14
C ASP A 88 -20.41 -5.49 9.70
N ARG A 89 -19.63 -4.76 10.51
CA ARG A 89 -18.16 -4.63 10.36
C ARG A 89 -17.47 -5.97 10.12
N SER A 90 -17.88 -7.01 10.86
CA SER A 90 -17.31 -8.35 10.73
C SER A 90 -17.55 -8.97 9.34
N THR A 91 -18.64 -8.60 8.67
CA THR A 91 -18.95 -9.04 7.30
C THR A 91 -18.02 -8.39 6.29
N ILE A 92 -17.70 -7.10 6.44
CA ILE A 92 -16.67 -6.43 5.63
C ILE A 92 -15.29 -7.02 5.88
N THR A 93 -14.87 -7.17 7.14
CA THR A 93 -13.57 -7.79 7.46
C THR A 93 -13.41 -9.16 6.80
N ARG A 94 -14.46 -10.00 6.86
CA ARG A 94 -14.47 -11.30 6.18
C ARG A 94 -14.50 -11.19 4.65
N ALA A 95 -15.14 -10.18 4.09
CA ALA A 95 -15.17 -9.95 2.64
C ALA A 95 -13.76 -9.57 2.15
N VAL A 96 -13.16 -8.54 2.74
CA VAL A 96 -11.81 -8.07 2.43
C VAL A 96 -10.80 -9.19 2.57
N GLY A 97 -10.81 -9.91 3.69
CA GLY A 97 -9.88 -11.02 3.94
C GLY A 97 -10.02 -12.20 2.97
N LYS A 98 -11.18 -12.37 2.30
CA LYS A 98 -11.40 -13.43 1.30
C LYS A 98 -11.09 -12.98 -0.12
N VAL A 99 -11.39 -11.73 -0.47
CA VAL A 99 -11.24 -11.22 -1.83
C VAL A 99 -9.83 -10.71 -2.08
N ARG A 100 -9.19 -10.08 -1.08
CA ARG A 100 -7.83 -9.54 -1.23
C ARG A 100 -6.80 -10.59 -1.69
N PRO A 101 -6.77 -11.84 -1.17
CA PRO A 101 -5.86 -12.86 -1.68
C PRO A 101 -6.10 -13.21 -3.15
N LEU A 102 -7.36 -13.28 -3.58
CA LEU A 102 -7.71 -13.56 -4.98
C LEU A 102 -7.26 -12.44 -5.91
N LEU A 103 -7.43 -11.19 -5.51
CA LEU A 103 -6.92 -10.03 -6.25
C LEU A 103 -5.38 -10.05 -6.32
N ALA A 104 -4.72 -10.41 -5.21
CA ALA A 104 -3.28 -10.51 -5.14
C ALA A 104 -2.74 -11.60 -6.09
N GLU A 105 -3.38 -12.77 -6.12
CA GLU A 105 -3.05 -13.86 -7.04
C GLU A 105 -3.34 -13.54 -8.51
N ARG A 106 -4.43 -12.79 -8.79
CA ARG A 106 -4.80 -12.38 -10.15
C ARG A 106 -3.82 -11.38 -10.75
N GLY A 107 -3.32 -10.44 -9.96
CA GLY A 107 -2.48 -9.39 -10.53
C GLY A 107 -2.32 -8.13 -9.69
N CYS A 108 -1.97 -8.27 -8.42
CA CYS A 108 -1.01 -7.30 -7.86
C CYS A 108 0.40 -7.87 -8.02
N THR A 109 0.72 -8.34 -9.22
CA THR A 109 2.10 -8.49 -9.63
C THR A 109 2.65 -7.09 -9.78
N ILE A 110 3.31 -6.58 -8.74
CA ILE A 110 4.46 -5.72 -9.02
C ILE A 110 5.33 -6.60 -9.90
N SER A 111 5.48 -6.26 -11.17
CA SER A 111 6.40 -6.96 -12.07
C SER A 111 7.69 -7.26 -11.29
N PRO A 112 8.07 -8.53 -11.09
CA PRO A 112 9.30 -8.88 -10.39
C PRO A 112 10.54 -8.50 -11.21
N ASP A 113 10.33 -7.90 -12.38
CA ASP A 113 11.33 -7.61 -13.40
C ASP A 113 12.53 -6.85 -12.84
N MET A 114 12.36 -6.08 -11.77
CA MET A 114 13.45 -5.34 -11.14
C MET A 114 13.51 -5.60 -9.62
N ARG A 115 14.35 -6.57 -9.21
CA ARG A 115 14.59 -6.86 -7.80
C ARG A 115 15.82 -6.12 -7.29
N LEU A 116 15.68 -4.82 -7.09
CA LEU A 116 16.73 -3.96 -6.52
C LEU A 116 16.84 -4.24 -5.01
N ARG A 117 18.02 -4.65 -4.54
CA ARG A 117 18.26 -5.06 -3.15
C ARG A 117 18.94 -3.98 -2.32
N SER A 118 19.56 -3.02 -2.99
CA SER A 118 20.34 -1.97 -2.37
C SER A 118 20.03 -0.62 -2.98
N LEU A 119 20.30 0.44 -2.23
CA LEU A 119 20.18 1.81 -2.73
C LEU A 119 21.18 2.07 -3.88
N ALA A 120 22.32 1.39 -3.89
CA ALA A 120 23.30 1.47 -4.99
C ALA A 120 22.70 0.94 -6.30
N GLU A 121 22.10 -0.26 -6.29
CA GLU A 121 21.41 -0.81 -7.47
C GLU A 121 20.30 0.10 -7.98
N VAL A 122 19.63 0.83 -7.08
CA VAL A 122 18.58 1.80 -7.46
C VAL A 122 19.16 3.00 -8.19
N VAL A 123 20.25 3.57 -7.69
CA VAL A 123 20.95 4.67 -8.35
C VAL A 123 21.50 4.21 -9.71
N ASP A 124 22.10 3.03 -9.77
CA ASP A 124 22.59 2.46 -11.03
C ASP A 124 21.46 2.23 -12.04
N HIS A 125 20.32 1.70 -11.58
CA HIS A 125 19.15 1.47 -12.41
C HIS A 125 18.56 2.78 -12.96
N LEU A 126 18.42 3.81 -12.13
CA LEU A 126 17.92 5.12 -12.56
C LEU A 126 18.88 5.74 -13.58
N GLY A 127 20.20 5.66 -13.35
CA GLY A 127 21.21 6.17 -14.28
C GLY A 127 21.21 5.44 -15.62
N ALA A 128 21.08 4.12 -15.61
CA ALA A 128 21.05 3.30 -16.82
C ALA A 128 19.74 3.49 -17.62
N SER A 129 18.62 3.72 -16.93
CA SER A 129 17.31 3.94 -17.56
C SER A 129 17.06 5.39 -17.98
N GLY A 130 17.85 6.34 -17.46
CA GLY A 130 17.66 7.78 -17.68
C GLY A 130 16.40 8.33 -17.00
N LYS A 131 15.78 7.57 -16.10
CA LYS A 131 14.58 8.00 -15.35
C LYS A 131 14.93 8.90 -14.18
N THR A 132 14.01 9.80 -13.84
CA THR A 132 14.13 10.63 -12.64
C THR A 132 13.69 9.84 -11.41
N GLY A 133 14.51 9.87 -10.36
CA GLY A 133 14.16 9.31 -9.06
C GLY A 133 13.49 10.37 -8.17
N ILE A 134 12.53 9.95 -7.34
CA ILE A 134 11.88 10.81 -6.36
C ILE A 134 12.13 10.22 -4.96
N ILE A 135 12.62 11.05 -4.05
CA ILE A 135 12.91 10.66 -2.66
C ILE A 135 11.96 11.38 -1.72
N ASP A 136 11.33 10.60 -0.84
CA ASP A 136 10.48 11.13 0.23
C ASP A 136 10.72 10.41 1.56
N GLY A 137 10.47 11.13 2.66
CA GLY A 137 10.48 10.58 4.02
C GLY A 137 9.07 10.20 4.46
N THR A 138 8.79 8.90 4.59
CA THR A 138 7.50 8.43 5.11
C THR A 138 7.55 8.19 6.61
N GLU A 139 6.62 8.79 7.35
CA GLU A 139 6.47 8.61 8.80
C GLU A 139 5.34 7.61 9.13
N ILE A 140 5.67 6.58 9.91
CA ILE A 140 4.74 5.55 10.37
C ILE A 140 4.55 5.70 11.88
N ARG A 141 3.32 5.99 12.30
CA ARG A 141 2.97 6.09 13.71
C ARG A 141 3.21 4.76 14.44
N VAL A 142 3.88 4.83 15.59
CA VAL A 142 4.11 3.67 16.46
C VAL A 142 3.56 3.91 17.86
N ARG A 143 3.41 2.82 18.62
CA ARG A 143 3.04 2.92 20.04
C ARG A 143 4.13 3.65 20.81
N ARG A 144 3.72 4.52 21.74
CA ARG A 144 4.65 5.18 22.67
C ARG A 144 5.45 4.12 23.44
N PRO A 145 6.79 4.20 23.48
CA PRO A 145 7.57 3.32 24.32
C PRO A 145 7.21 3.45 25.80
N ALA A 146 7.38 2.36 26.55
CA ALA A 146 7.10 2.32 27.98
C ALA A 146 7.91 3.38 28.76
N GLN A 147 7.33 3.86 29.87
CA GLN A 147 8.00 4.80 30.74
C GLN A 147 9.28 4.19 31.34
N GLY A 148 10.35 4.98 31.46
CA GLY A 148 11.65 4.52 31.96
C GLY A 148 12.61 3.96 30.90
N ARG A 149 12.17 3.78 29.64
CA ARG A 149 13.06 3.36 28.55
C ARG A 149 13.99 4.52 28.11
N LYS A 150 15.31 4.30 28.12
CA LYS A 150 16.37 5.32 27.91
C LYS A 150 16.37 6.02 26.53
N ASP A 151 15.57 5.58 25.56
CA ASP A 151 15.49 6.11 24.19
C ASP A 151 14.05 6.47 23.77
N ARG A 152 13.12 6.55 24.72
CA ARG A 152 11.70 6.80 24.46
C ARG A 152 11.46 8.04 23.60
N ASP A 153 12.20 9.12 23.86
CA ASP A 153 11.97 10.41 23.20
C ASP A 153 12.51 10.43 21.76
N LYS A 154 13.39 9.48 21.39
CA LYS A 154 13.85 9.35 19.99
C LYS A 154 12.72 9.00 19.03
N PHE A 155 11.63 8.42 19.54
CA PHE A 155 10.48 8.09 18.72
C PHE A 155 9.59 9.32 18.45
N ILE A 156 9.79 10.44 19.15
CA ILE A 156 8.95 11.63 18.97
C ILE A 156 9.41 12.36 17.69
N SER A 157 8.52 12.40 16.70
CA SER A 157 8.68 13.25 15.50
C SER A 157 8.53 14.71 15.89
N GLY A 158 9.53 15.54 15.60
CA GLY A 158 9.48 16.97 15.88
C GLY A 158 8.39 17.70 15.08
N LYS A 159 8.19 17.30 13.82
CA LYS A 159 7.21 17.90 12.89
C LYS A 159 5.78 17.61 13.32
N ASN A 160 5.49 16.34 13.60
CA ASN A 160 4.12 15.88 13.87
C ASN A 160 3.80 15.73 15.37
N LYS A 161 4.79 15.94 16.25
CA LYS A 161 4.70 15.79 17.72
C LYS A 161 4.09 14.46 18.17
N GLN A 162 4.32 13.39 17.42
CA GLN A 162 3.79 12.04 17.67
C GLN A 162 4.91 11.00 17.74
N ASN A 163 4.64 9.83 18.34
CA ASN A 163 5.60 8.73 18.31
C ASN A 163 5.54 8.03 16.95
N ALA A 164 6.67 7.98 16.27
CA ALA A 164 6.79 7.41 14.95
C ALA A 164 8.16 6.78 14.70
N VAL A 165 8.19 5.99 13.64
CA VAL A 165 9.42 5.64 12.92
C VAL A 165 9.32 6.21 11.51
N LYS A 166 10.46 6.42 10.87
CA LYS A 166 10.54 6.95 9.51
C LYS A 166 11.33 6.03 8.60
N SER A 167 10.93 5.95 7.34
CA SER A 167 11.72 5.34 6.27
C SER A 167 11.86 6.30 5.11
N MET A 168 13.01 6.27 4.46
CA MET A 168 13.21 6.91 3.17
C MET A 168 12.70 5.98 2.08
N VAL A 169 11.86 6.50 1.19
CA VAL A 169 11.35 5.78 0.03
C VAL A 169 11.92 6.43 -1.22
N VAL A 170 12.30 5.60 -2.19
CA VAL A 170 12.69 6.05 -3.54
C VAL A 170 11.70 5.48 -4.53
N THR A 171 11.12 6.32 -5.37
CA THR A 171 10.29 5.92 -6.51
C THR A 171 10.90 6.38 -7.82
N ASP A 172 10.46 5.81 -8.94
CA ASP A 172 10.60 6.45 -10.25
C ASP A 172 9.49 7.50 -10.48
N GLU A 173 9.57 8.19 -11.61
CA GLU A 173 8.57 9.15 -12.11
C GLU A 173 7.16 8.56 -12.34
N ASP A 174 7.06 7.24 -12.56
CA ASP A 174 5.79 6.51 -12.68
C ASP A 174 5.18 6.17 -11.30
N GLY A 175 5.86 6.53 -10.21
CA GLY A 175 5.46 6.24 -8.83
C GLY A 175 5.72 4.80 -8.39
N ARG A 176 6.54 4.03 -9.11
CA ARG A 176 6.94 2.68 -8.71
C ARG A 176 7.96 2.76 -7.59
N VAL A 177 7.70 2.07 -6.48
CA VAL A 177 8.65 2.01 -5.36
C VAL A 177 9.86 1.16 -5.74
N LEU A 178 11.02 1.81 -5.84
CA LEU A 178 12.30 1.19 -6.14
C LEU A 178 13.06 0.78 -4.87
N PHE A 179 12.89 1.55 -3.79
CA PHE A 179 13.57 1.31 -2.52
C PHE A 179 12.76 1.77 -1.33
N CYS A 180 12.86 1.04 -0.23
CA CYS A 180 12.40 1.48 1.08
C CYS A 180 13.49 1.16 2.11
N SER A 181 13.95 2.18 2.82
CA SER A 181 15.03 2.03 3.78
C SER A 181 14.57 1.28 5.04
N PRO A 182 15.52 0.70 5.80
CA PRO A 182 15.28 0.38 7.20
C PRO A 182 14.71 1.59 7.95
N THR A 183 13.92 1.33 8.99
CA THR A 183 13.30 2.40 9.76
C THR A 183 14.29 3.07 10.71
N LYS A 184 14.09 4.37 10.93
CA LYS A 184 14.77 5.16 11.97
C LYS A 184 13.74 5.72 12.97
N PRO A 185 14.15 6.02 14.21
CA PRO A 185 13.27 6.72 15.15
C PRO A 185 12.79 8.07 14.58
N GLY A 186 11.56 8.46 14.91
CA GLY A 186 10.90 9.66 14.38
C GLY A 186 11.65 10.98 14.61
N SER A 187 12.53 11.06 15.60
CA SER A 187 13.37 12.22 15.85
C SER A 187 14.50 12.39 14.83
N CYS A 188 14.75 11.40 13.97
CA CYS A 188 15.76 11.49 12.92
C CYS A 188 15.27 12.43 11.79
N ALA A 189 16.11 13.40 11.43
CA ALA A 189 15.88 14.25 10.26
C ALA A 189 16.11 13.46 8.96
N ASP A 190 15.31 13.74 7.94
CA ASP A 190 15.28 12.95 6.71
C ASP A 190 16.62 13.04 5.95
N ILE A 191 17.22 14.24 5.87
CA ILE A 191 18.58 14.44 5.38
C ILE A 191 19.64 13.61 6.13
N THR A 192 19.54 13.53 7.45
CA THR A 192 20.49 12.74 8.26
C THR A 192 20.35 11.26 7.96
N HIS A 193 19.12 10.78 7.77
CA HIS A 193 18.87 9.41 7.38
C HIS A 193 19.45 9.09 6.00
N ALA A 194 19.21 9.96 5.01
CA ALA A 194 19.80 9.82 3.67
C ALA A 194 21.33 9.78 3.69
N ARG A 195 21.97 10.65 4.49
CA ARG A 195 23.44 10.63 4.69
C ARG A 195 23.92 9.31 5.30
N GLN A 196 23.22 8.80 6.32
CA GLN A 196 23.55 7.50 6.94
C GLN A 196 23.38 6.32 5.99
N LEU A 197 22.46 6.41 5.03
CA LEU A 197 22.29 5.42 3.97
C LEU A 197 23.35 5.53 2.86
N GLY A 198 24.23 6.52 2.93
CA GLY A 198 25.28 6.75 1.95
C GLY A 198 24.78 7.38 0.65
N LEU A 199 23.54 7.89 0.59
CA LEU A 199 22.94 8.43 -0.63
C LEU A 199 23.83 9.50 -1.29
N VAL A 200 24.39 10.43 -0.50
CA VAL A 200 25.26 11.49 -1.02
C VAL A 200 26.47 10.91 -1.75
N LYS A 201 27.09 9.87 -1.19
CA LYS A 201 28.24 9.21 -1.79
C LYS A 201 27.84 8.47 -3.07
N LEU A 202 26.70 7.77 -3.04
CA LEU A 202 26.18 7.06 -4.22
C LEU A 202 25.87 8.01 -5.38
N LEU A 203 25.33 9.19 -5.11
CA LEU A 203 25.06 10.19 -6.15
C LEU A 203 26.32 10.91 -6.64
N ALA A 204 27.34 11.06 -5.78
CA ALA A 204 28.61 11.68 -6.16
C ALA A 204 29.50 10.75 -6.99
N ASP A 205 29.61 9.48 -6.57
CA ASP A 205 30.50 8.48 -7.15
C ASP A 205 29.82 7.64 -8.25
N GLY A 206 28.48 7.66 -8.31
CA GLY A 206 27.67 6.87 -9.24
C GLY A 206 27.33 7.57 -10.56
N PRO A 207 26.44 6.96 -11.38
CA PRO A 207 26.01 7.54 -12.64
C PRO A 207 25.29 8.88 -12.44
N ALA A 208 25.21 9.68 -13.51
CA ALA A 208 24.40 10.89 -13.50
C ALA A 208 22.91 10.51 -13.40
N VAL A 209 22.28 10.89 -12.30
CA VAL A 209 20.87 10.64 -12.01
C VAL A 209 20.23 11.93 -11.52
N GLU A 210 19.06 12.26 -12.05
CA GLU A 210 18.23 13.31 -11.48
C GLU A 210 17.43 12.74 -10.31
N ILE A 211 17.52 13.41 -9.15
CA ILE A 211 16.77 13.05 -7.95
C ILE A 211 15.98 14.27 -7.48
N LEU A 212 14.65 14.15 -7.49
CA LEU A 212 13.74 15.11 -6.87
C LEU A 212 13.54 14.72 -5.40
N ALA A 213 13.59 15.69 -4.49
CA ALA A 213 13.37 15.46 -3.07
C ALA A 213 12.66 16.65 -2.43
N ASP A 214 11.95 16.40 -1.33
CA ASP A 214 11.29 17.47 -0.58
C ASP A 214 12.30 18.39 0.15
N ALA A 215 11.80 19.48 0.74
CA ALA A 215 12.63 20.44 1.44
C ALA A 215 13.39 19.83 2.65
N GLY A 216 12.95 18.69 3.18
CA GLY A 216 13.63 17.96 4.26
C GLY A 216 14.99 17.38 3.88
N TYR A 217 15.31 17.36 2.59
CA TYR A 217 16.59 16.92 2.02
C TYR A 217 17.50 18.06 1.54
N GLN A 218 17.09 19.32 1.72
CA GLN A 218 17.93 20.47 1.37
C GLN A 218 19.27 20.45 2.10
N GLY A 219 20.37 20.61 1.36
CA GLY A 219 21.74 20.55 1.89
C GLY A 219 22.40 19.17 1.83
N LEU A 220 21.85 18.20 1.07
CA LEU A 220 22.49 16.91 0.81
C LEU A 220 23.85 17.04 0.08
N GLY A 221 24.11 18.16 -0.61
CA GLY A 221 25.39 18.43 -1.26
C GLY A 221 25.62 17.68 -2.58
N ALA A 222 24.67 16.86 -3.02
CA ALA A 222 24.67 16.25 -4.34
C ALA A 222 23.95 17.19 -5.32
N ALA A 223 24.68 18.12 -5.92
CA ALA A 223 24.19 18.91 -7.04
C ALA A 223 24.74 18.32 -8.34
N ARG A 224 23.88 17.65 -9.11
CA ARG A 224 24.03 17.53 -10.56
C ARG A 224 22.67 17.82 -11.19
N GLY A 225 22.60 18.95 -11.92
CA GLY A 225 21.45 19.34 -12.73
C GLY A 225 20.51 20.35 -12.07
N ALA A 226 20.90 21.64 -12.09
CA ALA A 226 19.95 22.72 -12.25
C ALA A 226 19.97 23.14 -13.72
N GLY A 227 18.81 23.30 -14.34
CA GLY A 227 18.61 23.84 -15.70
C GLY A 227 17.94 22.84 -16.64
N ALA A 228 16.86 23.17 -17.36
CA ALA A 228 16.18 24.44 -17.61
C ALA A 228 14.68 24.21 -17.78
#